data_AF-A0A4Q2UXJ3-F1
#
_entry.id   AF-A0A4Q2UXJ3-F1
#
_cell.length_a   1.000
_cell.length_b   1.000
_cell.length_c   1.000
_cell.angle_alpha   90.00
_cell.angle_beta   90.00
_cell.angle_gamma   90.00
#
_symmetry.space_group_name_H-M   'P 1'
#
loop_
_entity.id
_entity.type
_entity.pdbx_description
1 polymer ?
#
loop_
_entity_poly.entity_id
_entity_poly.type
_entity_poly.pdbx_seq_one_letter_code
_entity_poly.pdbx_strand_id
1 'polypeptide(L)'
;MEIENILDTPQRRFQQRHTLNVDETPITFTNDAGGTWAILGEKTISVKTVRSGWEKRQATAILYIFGDGVCRLDPTVIFKGSAGEKGRIFKDEGYLYAPGIRVIYNENAYNNEDLMERWLKEDIPTVKSATNDFLLVMDAATFHLTERIEEEVKRQLVTSALIPAGCTSLIQPLDTTVNKLFKQFYREEMGIYELEEERKGKTDWSVSDRRIMTTWIVRKAWDRVKEQREMIAGSFLRAGITTRPDGSQDNLVSIKGIENIDFSGWEKAGDITIKSEELVDRLCDEEELSFGPDEEFDEDILLHALRRLKVPQLQKMATLNKLSTKGKKEELVDRLRRCLTIIETVGDSITVQIGAPEVVAIDDDNYGWS
;
A
#
# COMPACT_ATOMS: atom_id res chain seq x y z
N MET A 1 -45.42 -3.17 7.81
CA MET A 1 -44.16 -3.73 7.29
C MET A 1 -44.04 -3.16 5.89
N GLU A 2 -43.56 -1.93 5.81
CA GLU A 2 -43.45 -1.20 4.55
C GLU A 2 -42.24 -1.78 3.81
N ILE A 3 -42.51 -2.34 2.64
CA ILE A 3 -41.48 -2.62 1.66
C ILE A 3 -41.15 -1.24 1.08
N GLU A 4 -40.17 -0.53 1.67
CA GLU A 4 -39.55 0.60 1.02
C GLU A 4 -39.04 0.12 -0.34
N ASN A 5 -39.72 0.55 -1.40
CA ASN A 5 -39.31 0.22 -2.75
C ASN A 5 -37.90 0.78 -2.96
N ILE A 6 -36.96 -0.08 -3.36
CA ILE A 6 -35.61 0.28 -3.84
C ILE A 6 -35.64 1.45 -4.86
N LEU A 7 -36.79 1.69 -5.50
CA LEU A 7 -37.05 2.74 -6.48
C LEU A 7 -37.26 4.16 -5.91
N ASP A 8 -37.59 4.33 -4.62
CA ASP A 8 -37.89 5.66 -4.04
C ASP A 8 -36.66 6.35 -3.40
N THR A 9 -35.50 5.71 -3.50
CA THR A 9 -34.27 6.25 -2.93
C THR A 9 -33.51 7.07 -3.97
N PRO A 10 -33.08 8.31 -3.66
CA PRO A 10 -32.44 9.16 -4.64
C PRO A 10 -31.19 8.49 -5.20
N GLN A 11 -31.17 8.44 -6.53
CA GLN A 11 -30.09 7.83 -7.26
C GLN A 11 -28.82 8.66 -7.07
N ARG A 12 -27.71 7.98 -6.77
CA ARG A 12 -26.39 8.60 -6.76
C ARG A 12 -26.13 9.21 -8.14
N ARG A 13 -25.69 10.47 -8.20
CA ARG A 13 -25.16 11.04 -9.44
C ARG A 13 -24.04 10.17 -9.99
N PHE A 14 -23.04 9.91 -9.16
CA PHE A 14 -21.94 8.99 -9.49
C PHE A 14 -22.24 7.60 -8.93
N GLN A 15 -22.41 6.62 -9.81
CA GLN A 15 -22.49 5.22 -9.38
C GLN A 15 -21.14 4.78 -8.80
N GLN A 16 -21.14 3.95 -7.76
CA GLN A 16 -19.92 3.43 -7.11
C GLN A 16 -18.90 2.84 -8.10
N ARG A 17 -19.37 2.12 -9.12
CA ARG A 17 -18.53 1.56 -10.20
C ARG A 17 -17.85 2.60 -11.11
N HIS A 18 -18.28 3.86 -11.06
CA HIS A 18 -17.74 4.99 -11.82
C HIS A 18 -17.11 6.04 -10.88
N THR A 19 -16.85 5.68 -9.63
CA THR A 19 -16.09 6.48 -8.68
C THR A 19 -14.72 5.83 -8.54
N LEU A 20 -13.70 6.46 -9.09
CA LEU A 20 -12.32 5.98 -9.12
C LEU A 20 -11.49 6.81 -8.13
N ASN A 21 -10.75 6.16 -7.24
CA ASN A 21 -9.66 6.79 -6.51
C ASN A 21 -8.31 6.33 -7.08
N VAL A 22 -7.41 7.28 -7.28
CA VAL A 22 -6.03 7.08 -7.74
C VAL A 22 -5.08 7.69 -6.73
N ASP A 23 -3.94 7.03 -6.53
CA ASP A 23 -2.87 7.48 -5.66
C ASP A 23 -1.55 6.80 -6.03
N GLU A 24 -0.45 7.48 -5.72
CA GLU A 24 0.91 7.00 -5.88
C GLU A 24 1.51 6.55 -4.56
N THR A 25 2.15 5.38 -4.55
CA THR A 25 2.84 4.89 -3.37
C THR A 25 4.25 4.40 -3.70
N PRO A 26 5.27 4.75 -2.90
CA PRO A 26 6.62 4.25 -3.12
C PRO A 26 6.70 2.76 -2.79
N ILE A 27 7.44 2.02 -3.63
CA ILE A 27 7.77 0.62 -3.44
C ILE A 27 9.29 0.41 -3.54
N THR A 28 9.85 -0.31 -2.58
CA THR A 28 11.30 -0.54 -2.49
C THR A 28 11.72 -1.79 -3.26
N PHE A 29 12.98 -1.83 -3.70
CA PHE A 29 13.54 -3.02 -4.35
C PHE A 29 14.00 -4.08 -3.35
N THR A 30 14.14 -3.71 -2.08
CA THR A 30 14.58 -4.56 -0.99
C THR A 30 13.64 -4.44 0.19
N ASN A 31 13.46 -5.55 0.90
CA ASN A 31 12.86 -5.53 2.23
C ASN A 31 13.93 -5.02 3.19
N ASP A 32 13.97 -3.70 3.40
CA ASP A 32 14.85 -3.04 4.38
C ASP A 32 14.28 -3.17 5.79
N ALA A 33 13.79 -4.37 6.14
CA ALA A 33 13.57 -4.70 7.53
C ALA A 33 14.95 -4.76 8.18
N GLY A 34 15.42 -3.64 8.73
CA GLY A 34 16.72 -3.42 9.36
C GLY A 34 17.04 -4.35 10.55
N GLY A 35 16.22 -5.35 10.81
CA GLY A 35 16.47 -6.39 11.81
C GLY A 35 17.09 -7.64 11.18
N THR A 36 18.35 -7.92 11.52
CA THR A 36 18.89 -9.28 11.44
C THR A 36 18.56 -10.00 12.75
N TRP A 37 17.67 -10.99 12.70
CA TRP A 37 17.39 -11.84 13.86
C TRP A 37 18.61 -12.71 14.19
N ALA A 38 19.37 -12.30 15.20
CA ALA A 38 20.50 -13.04 15.75
C ALA A 38 20.15 -13.61 17.13
N ILE A 39 20.82 -14.68 17.52
CA ILE A 39 20.60 -15.27 18.83
C ILE A 39 21.47 -14.53 19.84
N LEU A 40 20.85 -13.99 20.89
CA LEU A 40 21.52 -13.27 21.97
C LEU A 40 22.75 -14.06 22.46
N GLY A 41 23.93 -13.45 22.38
CA GLY A 41 25.22 -14.06 22.76
C GLY A 41 26.08 -14.61 21.61
N GLU A 42 25.67 -14.50 20.34
CA GLU A 42 26.58 -14.75 19.22
C GLU A 42 27.64 -13.65 19.11
N LYS A 43 28.92 -14.06 19.13
CA LYS A 43 30.08 -13.16 19.00
C LYS A 43 30.20 -12.50 17.63
N THR A 44 29.43 -12.97 16.63
CA THR A 44 29.52 -12.50 15.26
C THR A 44 28.13 -12.59 14.62
N ILE A 45 27.49 -11.44 14.44
CA ILE A 45 26.21 -11.34 13.74
C ILE A 45 26.52 -11.12 12.26
N SER A 46 26.15 -12.08 11.41
CA SER A 46 26.20 -11.88 9.96
C SER A 46 25.02 -11.01 9.54
N VAL A 47 25.22 -9.69 9.56
CA VAL A 47 24.25 -8.74 9.00
C VAL A 47 24.22 -8.95 7.50
N LYS A 48 23.02 -9.14 6.92
CA LYS A 48 22.84 -9.07 5.46
C LYS A 48 23.02 -7.60 5.09
N THR A 49 24.27 -7.19 4.87
CA THR A 49 24.58 -5.89 4.29
C THR A 49 24.04 -5.94 2.87
N VAL A 50 22.93 -5.24 2.64
CA VAL A 50 22.51 -4.90 1.28
C VAL A 50 23.71 -4.19 0.64
N ARG A 51 24.06 -4.52 -0.60
CA ARG A 51 25.09 -3.74 -1.34
C ARG A 51 24.71 -2.26 -1.22
N SER A 52 25.66 -1.40 -0.88
CA SER A 52 25.40 0.03 -0.73
C SER A 52 24.74 0.62 -1.99
N GLY A 53 23.68 1.40 -1.81
CA GLY A 53 22.92 2.08 -2.87
C GLY A 53 21.70 1.32 -3.41
N TRP A 54 21.29 0.20 -2.82
CA TRP A 54 20.03 -0.48 -3.18
C TRP A 54 18.86 -0.05 -2.29
N GLU A 55 19.15 0.24 -1.03
CA GLU A 55 18.25 0.86 -0.05
C GLU A 55 17.69 2.21 -0.56
N LYS A 56 18.43 2.88 -1.45
CA LYS A 56 18.03 4.14 -2.11
C LYS A 56 17.28 3.95 -3.43
N ARG A 57 17.05 2.71 -3.87
CA ARG A 57 16.39 2.41 -5.14
C ARG A 57 14.93 2.04 -4.90
N GLN A 58 14.08 3.00 -5.19
CA GLN A 58 12.63 2.86 -5.18
C GLN A 58 12.04 2.99 -6.58
N ALA A 59 10.83 2.47 -6.72
CA ALA A 59 9.92 2.74 -7.82
C ALA A 59 8.62 3.31 -7.23
N THR A 60 7.82 3.95 -8.06
CA THR A 60 6.48 4.38 -7.68
C THR A 60 5.46 3.43 -8.29
N ALA A 61 4.54 2.93 -7.48
CA ALA A 61 3.35 2.24 -7.96
C ALA A 61 2.17 3.22 -7.95
N ILE A 62 1.45 3.32 -9.06
CA ILE A 62 0.16 4.00 -9.13
C ILE A 62 -0.93 2.95 -9.01
N LEU A 63 -1.80 3.11 -8.02
CA LEU A 63 -2.90 2.19 -7.73
C LEU A 63 -4.24 2.82 -8.10
N TYR A 64 -5.19 1.97 -8.49
CA TYR A 64 -6.50 2.39 -8.99
C TYR A 64 -7.61 1.55 -8.36
N ILE A 65 -8.46 2.15 -7.53
CA ILE A 65 -9.58 1.44 -6.89
C ILE A 65 -10.92 2.10 -7.20
N PHE A 66 -11.98 1.30 -7.23
CA PHE A 66 -13.34 1.78 -7.52
C PHE A 66 -14.24 1.66 -6.30
N GLY A 67 -15.22 2.56 -6.20
CA GLY A 67 -16.17 2.63 -5.08
C GLY A 67 -17.04 1.39 -4.86
N ASP A 68 -17.13 0.49 -5.84
CA ASP A 68 -17.84 -0.79 -5.71
C ASP A 68 -16.91 -1.96 -5.32
N GLY A 69 -15.64 -1.65 -5.07
CA GLY A 69 -14.58 -2.58 -4.68
C GLY A 69 -13.98 -3.38 -5.83
N VAL A 70 -14.40 -3.17 -7.08
CA VAL A 70 -13.89 -3.94 -8.23
C VAL A 70 -12.76 -3.17 -8.93
N CYS A 71 -11.53 -3.66 -8.82
CA CYS A 71 -10.39 -3.04 -9.50
C CYS A 71 -10.41 -3.36 -11.00
N ARG A 72 -10.75 -2.35 -11.82
CA ARG A 72 -10.86 -2.48 -13.29
C ARG A 72 -9.59 -2.07 -14.05
N LEU A 73 -8.66 -1.41 -13.36
CA LEU A 73 -7.35 -1.06 -13.89
C LEU A 73 -6.28 -1.84 -13.11
N ASP A 74 -5.24 -2.23 -13.83
CA ASP A 74 -4.05 -2.80 -13.22
C ASP A 74 -3.05 -1.68 -12.86
N PRO A 75 -2.17 -1.89 -11.85
CA PRO A 75 -1.23 -0.88 -11.41
C PRO A 75 -0.23 -0.48 -12.49
N THR A 76 0.20 0.77 -12.41
CA THR A 76 1.34 1.27 -13.18
C THR A 76 2.58 1.30 -12.29
N VAL A 77 3.72 0.83 -12.77
CA VAL A 77 5.01 0.92 -12.07
C VAL A 77 5.93 1.86 -12.82
N ILE A 78 6.42 2.89 -12.13
CA ILE A 78 7.38 3.86 -12.65
C ILE A 78 8.76 3.54 -12.08
N PHE A 79 9.68 3.15 -12.96
CA PHE A 79 11.08 2.95 -12.61
C PHE A 79 11.92 4.17 -13.00
N LYS A 80 13.00 4.39 -12.23
CA LYS A 80 14.04 5.34 -12.62
C LYS A 80 14.76 4.87 -13.89
N GLY A 81 14.78 5.70 -14.92
CA GLY A 81 15.52 5.45 -16.17
C GLY A 81 15.19 6.47 -17.27
N SER A 82 16.07 6.60 -18.26
CA SER A 82 15.85 7.53 -19.38
C SER A 82 14.70 7.07 -20.28
N ALA A 83 13.68 7.92 -20.45
CA ALA A 83 12.59 7.72 -21.41
C ALA A 83 13.06 8.00 -22.86
N GLY A 84 12.43 7.36 -23.87
CA GLY A 84 12.60 7.72 -25.30
C GLY A 84 13.45 6.77 -26.16
N GLU A 85 13.86 7.20 -27.36
CA GLU A 85 14.51 6.37 -28.41
C GLU A 85 15.82 5.66 -27.96
N LYS A 86 16.46 6.16 -26.90
CA LYS A 86 17.65 5.54 -26.25
C LYS A 86 17.30 4.60 -25.10
N GLY A 87 16.02 4.50 -24.72
CA GLY A 87 15.49 3.61 -23.69
C GLY A 87 15.60 2.15 -24.11
N ARG A 88 16.78 1.57 -23.93
CA ARG A 88 17.03 0.14 -24.20
C ARG A 88 16.42 -0.77 -23.16
N ILE A 89 16.15 -0.27 -21.94
CA ILE A 89 15.68 -1.09 -20.82
C ILE A 89 14.42 -1.88 -21.19
N PHE A 90 13.33 -1.19 -21.59
CA PHE A 90 12.09 -1.89 -21.94
C PHE A 90 12.26 -2.85 -23.14
N LYS A 91 13.12 -2.52 -24.11
CA LYS A 91 13.42 -3.41 -25.23
C LYS A 91 14.16 -4.68 -24.78
N ASP A 92 15.07 -4.54 -23.82
CA ASP A 92 15.96 -5.60 -23.38
C ASP A 92 15.29 -6.55 -22.37
N GLU A 93 14.34 -6.07 -21.57
CA GLU A 93 13.73 -6.88 -20.50
C GLU A 93 12.20 -6.79 -20.40
N GLY A 94 11.53 -5.92 -21.17
CA GLY A 94 10.09 -5.68 -21.02
C GLY A 94 9.21 -6.90 -21.28
N TYR A 95 9.68 -7.83 -22.13
CA TYR A 95 9.00 -9.11 -22.38
C TYR A 95 9.05 -10.08 -21.17
N LEU A 96 9.84 -9.76 -20.14
CA LEU A 96 9.95 -10.52 -18.89
C LEU A 96 9.05 -9.96 -17.77
N TYR A 97 8.44 -8.78 -17.99
CA TYR A 97 7.56 -8.18 -16.99
C TYR A 97 6.24 -8.91 -16.85
N ALA A 98 5.66 -8.79 -15.66
CA ALA A 98 4.38 -9.38 -15.36
C ALA A 98 3.28 -8.86 -16.31
N PRO A 99 2.47 -9.75 -16.90
CA PRO A 99 1.39 -9.34 -17.79
C PRO A 99 0.36 -8.49 -17.05
N GLY A 100 -0.14 -7.44 -17.71
CA GLY A 100 -1.10 -6.49 -17.14
C GLY A 100 -0.47 -5.33 -16.37
N ILE A 101 0.79 -5.42 -15.96
CA ILE A 101 1.47 -4.30 -15.29
C ILE A 101 2.05 -3.35 -16.33
N ARG A 102 1.56 -2.11 -16.34
CA ARG A 102 2.13 -1.05 -17.18
C ARG A 102 3.44 -0.57 -16.56
N VAL A 103 4.53 -0.64 -17.31
CA VAL A 103 5.84 -0.18 -16.84
C VAL A 103 6.25 1.09 -17.58
N ILE A 104 6.58 2.12 -16.81
CA ILE A 104 7.01 3.43 -17.29
C ILE A 104 8.41 3.73 -16.76
N TYR A 105 9.18 4.46 -17.57
CA TYR A 105 10.51 4.94 -17.21
C TYR A 105 10.55 6.45 -17.26
N ASN A 106 11.07 7.09 -16.21
CA ASN A 106 11.47 8.49 -16.25
C ASN A 106 12.65 8.77 -15.31
N GLU A 107 13.20 9.98 -15.36
CA GLU A 107 14.46 10.31 -14.66
C GLU A 107 14.33 10.28 -13.13
N ASN A 108 13.13 10.46 -12.59
CA ASN A 108 12.94 10.62 -11.14
C ASN A 108 12.22 9.42 -10.50
N ALA A 109 11.61 8.54 -11.30
CA ALA A 109 10.71 7.45 -10.89
C ALA A 109 9.35 7.86 -10.32
N TYR A 110 8.95 9.13 -10.44
CA TYR A 110 7.67 9.65 -9.90
C TYR A 110 6.66 9.94 -11.00
N ASN A 111 5.39 10.07 -10.63
CA ASN A 111 4.39 10.58 -11.56
C ASN A 111 4.66 12.05 -11.91
N ASN A 112 4.12 12.50 -13.05
CA ASN A 112 4.22 13.88 -13.48
C ASN A 112 3.05 14.24 -14.40
N GLU A 113 2.98 15.51 -14.77
CA GLU A 113 1.90 16.04 -15.61
C GLU A 113 1.76 15.31 -16.96
N ASP A 114 2.87 14.97 -17.64
CA ASP A 114 2.81 14.28 -18.94
C ASP A 114 2.28 12.85 -18.80
N LEU A 115 2.68 12.15 -17.73
CA LEU A 115 2.22 10.79 -17.43
C LEU A 115 0.74 10.78 -17.02
N MET A 116 0.32 11.76 -16.22
CA MET A 116 -1.08 11.93 -15.84
C MET A 116 -1.96 12.24 -17.05
N GLU A 117 -1.54 13.17 -17.92
CA GLU A 117 -2.26 13.49 -19.15
C GLU A 117 -2.40 12.26 -20.05
N ARG A 118 -1.31 11.49 -20.19
CA ARG A 118 -1.32 10.24 -20.95
C ARG A 118 -2.29 9.22 -20.38
N TRP A 119 -2.27 9.01 -19.07
CA TRP A 119 -3.18 8.10 -18.39
C TRP A 119 -4.65 8.52 -18.55
N LEU A 120 -4.95 9.82 -18.42
CA LEU A 120 -6.29 10.35 -18.67
C LEU A 120 -6.78 10.04 -20.10
N LYS A 121 -5.90 10.13 -21.10
CA LYS A 121 -6.23 9.87 -22.50
C LYS A 121 -6.36 8.38 -22.84
N GLU A 122 -5.52 7.54 -22.23
CA GLU A 122 -5.40 6.12 -22.59
C GLU A 122 -6.27 5.21 -21.71
N ASP A 123 -6.34 5.45 -20.40
CA ASP A 123 -6.90 4.52 -19.43
C ASP A 123 -8.34 4.87 -19.02
N ILE A 124 -8.64 6.15 -18.75
CA ILE A 124 -9.99 6.58 -18.36
C ILE A 124 -11.07 6.14 -19.34
N PRO A 125 -10.92 6.28 -20.68
CA PRO A 125 -11.94 5.83 -21.62
C PRO A 125 -12.27 4.33 -21.54
N THR A 126 -11.32 3.51 -21.06
CA THR A 126 -11.50 2.05 -20.96
C THR A 126 -12.43 1.65 -19.81
N VAL A 127 -12.52 2.47 -18.76
CA VAL A 127 -13.29 2.19 -17.54
C VAL A 127 -14.48 3.12 -17.32
N LYS A 128 -14.46 4.28 -17.95
CA LYS A 128 -15.58 5.24 -17.93
C LYS A 128 -16.83 4.69 -18.62
N SER A 129 -16.69 3.70 -19.51
CA SER A 129 -17.82 3.21 -20.31
C SER A 129 -18.48 4.38 -21.07
N ALA A 130 -19.78 4.29 -21.38
CA ALA A 130 -20.54 5.37 -22.03
C ALA A 130 -21.12 6.41 -21.04
N THR A 131 -20.70 6.42 -19.76
CA THR A 131 -21.26 7.36 -18.77
C THR A 131 -20.60 8.74 -18.88
N ASN A 132 -21.39 9.78 -18.60
CA ASN A 132 -20.90 11.13 -18.36
C ASN A 132 -20.79 11.46 -16.86
N ASP A 133 -21.33 10.60 -15.99
CA ASP A 133 -21.18 10.71 -14.55
C ASP A 133 -20.06 9.77 -14.08
N PHE A 134 -18.83 10.25 -14.19
CA PHE A 134 -17.62 9.60 -13.69
C PHE A 134 -16.91 10.53 -12.71
N LEU A 135 -16.62 10.03 -11.51
CA LEU A 135 -15.95 10.76 -10.44
C LEU A 135 -14.52 10.24 -10.29
N LEU A 136 -13.55 11.14 -10.42
CA LEU A 136 -12.13 10.88 -10.18
C LEU A 136 -11.72 11.55 -8.87
N VAL A 137 -11.34 10.76 -7.88
CA VAL A 137 -10.93 11.19 -6.54
C VAL A 137 -9.42 11.05 -6.41
N MET A 138 -8.75 12.13 -6.05
CA MET A 138 -7.29 12.23 -6.04
C MET A 138 -6.87 13.34 -5.07
N ASP A 139 -5.63 13.28 -4.60
CA ASP A 139 -5.05 14.33 -3.80
C ASP A 139 -4.77 15.59 -4.63
N ALA A 140 -4.57 16.72 -3.94
CA ALA A 140 -4.30 18.02 -4.56
C ALA A 140 -2.80 18.22 -4.88
N ALA A 141 -2.11 17.22 -5.44
CA ALA A 141 -0.72 17.37 -5.86
C ALA A 141 -0.57 18.45 -6.94
N THR A 142 0.53 19.21 -6.94
CA THR A 142 0.73 20.33 -7.88
C THR A 142 0.54 19.97 -9.35
N PHE A 143 0.98 18.78 -9.77
CA PHE A 143 0.87 18.33 -11.17
C PHE A 143 -0.54 17.84 -11.54
N HIS A 144 -1.42 17.60 -10.57
CA HIS A 144 -2.84 17.28 -10.79
C HIS A 144 -3.67 18.51 -11.15
N LEU A 145 -3.21 19.69 -10.79
CA LEU A 145 -3.99 20.93 -10.83
C LEU A 145 -3.60 21.86 -11.97
N THR A 146 -2.74 21.41 -12.90
CA THR A 146 -2.36 22.23 -14.03
C THR A 146 -3.53 22.43 -14.97
N GLU A 147 -3.56 23.56 -15.68
CA GLU A 147 -4.60 23.87 -16.66
C GLU A 147 -4.74 22.76 -17.71
N ARG A 148 -3.62 22.17 -18.14
CA ARG A 148 -3.59 21.06 -19.10
C ARG A 148 -4.31 19.81 -18.59
N ILE A 149 -4.11 19.45 -17.33
CA ILE A 149 -4.81 18.31 -16.71
C ILE A 149 -6.28 18.63 -16.53
N GLU A 150 -6.59 19.84 -16.06
CA GLU A 150 -7.98 20.30 -15.89
C GLU A 150 -8.75 20.28 -17.23
N GLU A 151 -8.13 20.77 -18.31
CA GLU A 151 -8.70 20.74 -19.66
C GLU A 151 -8.95 19.31 -20.15
N GLU A 152 -8.03 18.38 -19.91
CA GLU A 152 -8.20 16.98 -20.31
C GLU A 152 -9.31 16.30 -19.50
N VAL A 153 -9.39 16.51 -18.18
CA VAL A 153 -10.49 16.02 -17.33
C VAL A 153 -11.84 16.52 -17.85
N LYS A 154 -11.94 17.82 -18.18
CA LYS A 154 -13.15 18.41 -18.78
C LYS A 154 -13.47 17.79 -20.15
N ARG A 155 -12.47 17.64 -21.01
CA ARG A 155 -12.60 17.01 -22.34
C ARG A 155 -13.13 15.58 -22.25
N GLN A 156 -12.70 14.82 -21.23
CA GLN A 156 -13.15 13.45 -20.99
C GLN A 156 -14.53 13.37 -20.32
N LEU A 157 -15.17 14.51 -19.98
CA LEU A 157 -16.40 14.57 -19.21
C LEU A 157 -16.30 13.82 -17.87
N VAL A 158 -15.18 14.03 -17.18
CA VAL A 158 -14.91 13.50 -15.83
C VAL A 158 -15.10 14.64 -14.83
N THR A 159 -15.68 14.32 -13.67
CA THR A 159 -15.69 15.23 -12.52
C THR A 159 -14.55 14.86 -11.60
N SER A 160 -13.64 15.80 -11.30
CA SER A 160 -12.59 15.62 -10.31
C SER A 160 -13.07 16.03 -8.92
N ALA A 161 -12.77 15.22 -7.90
CA ALA A 161 -12.88 15.57 -6.49
C ALA A 161 -11.47 15.54 -5.88
N LEU A 162 -10.98 16.73 -5.52
CA LEU A 162 -9.64 16.92 -4.97
C LEU A 162 -9.70 16.81 -3.45
N ILE A 163 -8.90 15.93 -2.89
CA ILE A 163 -8.74 15.81 -1.44
C ILE A 163 -7.80 16.93 -0.96
N PRO A 164 -8.23 17.78 -0.01
CA PRO A 164 -7.39 18.85 0.51
C PRO A 164 -6.09 18.32 1.12
N ALA A 165 -5.04 19.12 1.06
CA ALA A 165 -3.78 18.76 1.69
C ALA A 165 -3.94 18.52 3.19
N GLY A 166 -3.22 17.52 3.71
CA GLY A 166 -3.34 17.07 5.09
C GLY A 166 -4.58 16.22 5.38
N CYS A 167 -5.50 16.05 4.43
CA CYS A 167 -6.68 15.19 4.59
C CYS A 167 -6.53 13.81 3.94
N THR A 168 -5.46 13.56 3.19
CA THR A 168 -5.22 12.30 2.50
C THR A 168 -5.30 11.08 3.44
N SER A 169 -4.60 11.13 4.58
CA SER A 169 -4.62 10.06 5.61
C SER A 169 -5.97 9.90 6.33
N LEU A 170 -6.91 10.83 6.13
CA LEU A 170 -8.22 10.86 6.77
C LEU A 170 -9.33 10.37 5.84
N ILE A 171 -9.31 10.81 4.57
CA ILE A 171 -10.43 10.61 3.65
C ILE A 171 -10.04 10.04 2.28
N GLN A 172 -8.76 9.80 1.99
CA GLN A 172 -8.35 9.14 0.75
C GLN A 172 -8.47 7.61 0.91
N PRO A 173 -9.30 6.91 0.09
CA PRO A 173 -9.49 5.47 0.21
C PRO A 173 -8.21 4.64 0.09
N LEU A 174 -7.29 5.04 -0.80
CA LEU A 174 -5.99 4.40 -0.96
C LEU A 174 -5.15 4.55 0.32
N ASP A 175 -5.01 5.74 0.90
CA ASP A 175 -4.15 5.95 2.08
C ASP A 175 -4.74 5.46 3.39
N THR A 176 -6.05 5.60 3.58
CA THR A 176 -6.70 5.19 4.82
C THR A 176 -6.71 3.68 5.00
N THR A 177 -6.66 2.90 3.90
CA THR A 177 -6.87 1.45 3.97
C THR A 177 -6.00 0.64 3.01
N VAL A 178 -6.02 0.93 1.71
CA VAL A 178 -5.51 0.00 0.68
C VAL A 178 -3.99 0.00 0.56
N ASN A 179 -3.34 1.15 0.67
CA ASN A 179 -1.88 1.30 0.53
C ASN A 179 -1.13 0.47 1.58
N LYS A 180 -1.59 0.51 2.84
CA LYS A 180 -1.01 -0.31 3.92
C LYS A 180 -1.10 -1.80 3.58
N LEU A 181 -2.28 -2.26 3.15
CA LEU A 181 -2.50 -3.66 2.82
C LEU A 181 -1.69 -4.10 1.59
N PHE A 182 -1.66 -3.28 0.54
CA PHE A 182 -0.87 -3.53 -0.65
C PHE A 182 0.62 -3.65 -0.32
N LYS A 183 1.17 -2.72 0.49
CA LYS A 183 2.57 -2.76 0.94
C LYS A 183 2.87 -4.01 1.77
N GLN A 184 1.94 -4.45 2.62
CA GLN A 184 2.08 -5.72 3.35
C GLN A 184 2.18 -6.90 2.39
N PHE A 185 1.22 -7.06 1.46
CA PHE A 185 1.25 -8.14 0.48
C PHE A 185 2.50 -8.08 -0.41
N TYR A 186 2.91 -6.88 -0.81
CA TYR A 186 4.14 -6.67 -1.58
C TYR A 186 5.38 -7.22 -0.84
N ARG A 187 5.53 -6.94 0.46
CA ARG A 187 6.65 -7.45 1.27
C ARG A 187 6.63 -8.97 1.41
N GLU A 188 5.44 -9.55 1.62
CA GLU A 188 5.26 -11.00 1.71
C GLU A 188 5.62 -11.71 0.40
N GLU A 189 5.07 -11.22 -0.72
CA GLU A 189 5.33 -11.75 -2.06
C GLU A 189 6.81 -11.59 -2.46
N MET A 190 7.47 -10.51 -2.03
CA MET A 190 8.92 -10.35 -2.20
C MET A 190 9.69 -11.46 -1.48
N GLY A 191 9.35 -11.74 -0.22
CA GLY A 191 9.99 -12.79 0.55
C GLY A 191 9.81 -14.17 -0.08
N ILE A 192 8.61 -14.46 -0.61
CA ILE A 192 8.32 -15.70 -1.34
C ILE A 192 9.17 -15.79 -2.61
N TYR A 193 9.19 -14.74 -3.43
CA TYR A 193 9.94 -14.71 -4.69
C TYR A 193 11.44 -14.91 -4.45
N GLU A 194 12.02 -14.19 -3.48
CA GLU A 194 13.44 -14.32 -3.15
C GLU A 194 13.80 -15.73 -2.69
N LEU A 195 12.96 -16.35 -1.86
CA LEU A 195 13.17 -17.72 -1.38
C LEU A 195 13.09 -18.75 -2.52
N GLU A 196 12.16 -18.56 -3.46
CA GLU A 196 12.02 -19.42 -4.65
C GLU A 196 13.25 -19.32 -5.57
N GLU A 197 13.78 -18.13 -5.79
CA GLU A 197 14.98 -17.92 -6.61
C GLU A 197 16.24 -18.41 -5.91
N GLU A 198 16.36 -18.26 -4.59
CA GLU A 198 17.47 -18.83 -3.80
C GLU A 198 17.49 -20.36 -3.90
N ARG A 199 16.32 -21.02 -3.87
CA ARG A 199 16.20 -22.47 -4.08
C ARG A 199 16.65 -22.91 -5.47
N LYS A 200 16.58 -22.02 -6.47
CA LYS A 200 17.10 -22.24 -7.83
C LYS A 200 18.58 -21.87 -7.96
N GLY A 201 19.23 -21.46 -6.87
CA GLY A 201 20.66 -21.13 -6.82
C GLY A 201 20.98 -19.68 -7.18
N LYS A 202 19.99 -18.78 -7.27
CA LYS A 202 20.25 -17.35 -7.51
C LYS A 202 20.77 -16.69 -6.22
N THR A 203 22.05 -16.31 -6.23
CA THR A 203 22.71 -15.62 -5.10
C THR A 203 22.93 -14.13 -5.36
N ASP A 204 23.00 -13.72 -6.62
CA ASP A 204 23.26 -12.35 -7.05
C ASP A 204 22.05 -11.75 -7.79
N TRP A 205 21.79 -10.48 -7.51
CA TRP A 205 20.68 -9.72 -8.09
C TRP A 205 21.21 -8.52 -8.87
N SER A 206 20.88 -8.45 -10.16
CA SER A 206 21.07 -7.27 -10.99
C SER A 206 19.88 -6.30 -10.86
N VAL A 207 20.03 -5.08 -11.38
CA VAL A 207 18.94 -4.08 -11.37
C VAL A 207 17.79 -4.54 -12.26
N SER A 208 18.11 -5.21 -13.36
CA SER A 208 17.14 -5.86 -14.24
C SER A 208 16.33 -6.92 -13.49
N ASP A 209 17.02 -7.82 -12.77
CA ASP A 209 16.34 -8.86 -11.97
C ASP A 209 15.36 -8.25 -10.95
N ARG A 210 15.76 -7.16 -10.29
CA ARG A 210 14.90 -6.49 -9.30
C ARG A 210 13.70 -5.84 -9.95
N ARG A 211 13.84 -5.16 -11.10
CA ARG A 211 12.68 -4.60 -11.82
C ARG A 211 11.72 -5.68 -12.27
N ILE A 212 12.23 -6.76 -12.88
CA ILE A 212 11.42 -7.90 -13.29
C ILE A 212 10.67 -8.45 -12.08
N MET A 213 11.38 -8.79 -11.00
CA MET A 213 10.80 -9.27 -9.75
C MET A 213 9.72 -8.32 -9.22
N THR A 214 10.00 -7.02 -9.15
CA THR A 214 9.04 -6.00 -8.68
C THR A 214 7.74 -6.05 -9.49
N THR A 215 7.79 -6.15 -10.82
CA THR A 215 6.54 -6.24 -11.62
C THR A 215 5.72 -7.49 -11.26
N TRP A 216 6.36 -8.63 -11.02
CA TRP A 216 5.68 -9.87 -10.60
C TRP A 216 5.12 -9.77 -9.18
N ILE A 217 5.85 -9.15 -8.26
CA ILE A 217 5.38 -8.91 -6.89
C ILE A 217 4.18 -7.97 -6.89
N VAL A 218 4.25 -6.85 -7.61
CA VAL A 218 3.13 -5.90 -7.75
C VAL A 218 1.90 -6.62 -8.30
N ARG A 219 2.06 -7.46 -9.33
CA ARG A 219 0.96 -8.25 -9.90
C ARG A 219 0.31 -9.16 -8.85
N LYS A 220 1.11 -9.95 -8.13
CA LYS A 220 0.60 -10.90 -7.11
C LYS A 220 -0.03 -10.17 -5.91
N ALA A 221 0.61 -9.12 -5.41
CA ALA A 221 0.08 -8.30 -4.34
C ALA A 221 -1.26 -7.65 -4.75
N TRP A 222 -1.35 -7.17 -5.99
CA TRP A 222 -2.58 -6.59 -6.51
C TRP A 222 -3.70 -7.62 -6.70
N ASP A 223 -3.38 -8.85 -7.13
CA ASP A 223 -4.36 -9.94 -7.18
C ASP A 223 -4.97 -10.20 -5.80
N ARG A 224 -4.16 -10.19 -4.74
CA ARG A 224 -4.65 -10.33 -3.37
C ARG A 224 -5.49 -9.14 -2.92
N VAL A 225 -5.15 -7.91 -3.34
CA VAL A 225 -5.98 -6.72 -3.08
C VAL A 225 -7.34 -6.83 -3.78
N LYS A 226 -7.40 -7.35 -5.02
CA LYS A 226 -8.67 -7.54 -5.76
C LYS A 226 -9.66 -8.45 -5.03
N GLU A 227 -9.18 -9.36 -4.19
CA GLU A 227 -10.03 -10.24 -3.38
C GLU A 227 -10.72 -9.48 -2.23
N GLN A 228 -10.20 -8.30 -1.84
CA GLN A 228 -10.69 -7.50 -0.70
C GLN A 228 -11.78 -6.49 -1.11
N ARG A 229 -12.70 -6.91 -1.98
CA ARG A 229 -13.74 -6.05 -2.57
C ARG A 229 -14.53 -5.26 -1.52
N GLU A 230 -15.00 -5.94 -0.46
CA GLU A 230 -15.84 -5.31 0.57
C GLU A 230 -15.07 -4.26 1.37
N MET A 231 -13.81 -4.53 1.69
CA MET A 231 -12.92 -3.57 2.35
C MET A 231 -12.72 -2.33 1.48
N ILE A 232 -12.45 -2.54 0.18
CA ILE A 232 -12.25 -1.43 -0.77
C ILE A 232 -13.53 -0.60 -0.88
N ALA A 233 -14.69 -1.22 -1.11
CA ALA A 233 -15.95 -0.48 -1.15
C ALA A 233 -16.25 0.26 0.18
N GLY A 234 -15.92 -0.38 1.30
CA GLY A 234 -16.07 0.19 2.63
C GLY A 234 -15.15 1.39 2.92
N SER A 235 -13.97 1.48 2.30
CA SER A 235 -13.09 2.66 2.49
C SER A 235 -13.68 3.91 1.84
N PHE A 236 -14.27 3.80 0.65
CA PHE A 236 -15.00 4.91 0.01
C PHE A 236 -16.23 5.35 0.82
N LEU A 237 -16.96 4.40 1.40
CA LEU A 237 -18.16 4.70 2.19
C LEU A 237 -17.80 5.42 3.49
N ARG A 238 -16.81 4.90 4.23
CA ARG A 238 -16.34 5.52 5.48
C ARG A 238 -15.75 6.90 5.27
N ALA A 239 -15.12 7.14 4.12
CA ALA A 239 -14.62 8.46 3.71
C ALA A 239 -15.73 9.45 3.29
N GLY A 240 -16.99 9.03 3.22
CA GLY A 240 -18.10 9.89 2.75
C GLY A 240 -18.17 10.08 1.24
N ILE A 241 -17.31 9.41 0.46
CA ILE A 241 -17.21 9.62 -1.00
C ILE A 241 -18.38 8.93 -1.73
N THR A 242 -18.76 7.75 -1.26
CA THR A 242 -19.86 6.97 -1.85
C THR A 242 -21.05 6.86 -0.91
N THR A 243 -21.31 7.86 -0.06
CA THR A 243 -22.54 7.96 0.74
C THR A 243 -23.70 8.46 -0.09
N ARG A 244 -24.92 8.12 0.31
CA ARG A 244 -26.12 8.54 -0.41
C ARG A 244 -26.38 10.03 -0.24
N PRO A 245 -26.92 10.71 -1.26
CA PRO A 245 -27.21 12.13 -1.19
C PRO A 245 -28.40 12.51 -0.29
N ASP A 246 -29.21 11.54 0.16
CA ASP A 246 -30.33 11.76 1.09
C ASP A 246 -29.92 11.78 2.57
N GLY A 247 -28.62 11.61 2.87
CA GLY A 247 -28.12 11.53 4.24
C GLY A 247 -28.42 10.20 4.95
N SER A 248 -29.09 9.24 4.30
CA SER A 248 -29.44 7.94 4.91
C SER A 248 -28.23 7.06 5.27
N GLN A 249 -27.03 7.48 4.85
CA GLN A 249 -25.77 6.78 5.10
C GLN A 249 -24.73 7.64 5.82
N ASP A 250 -25.11 8.82 6.32
CA ASP A 250 -24.18 9.73 7.00
C ASP A 250 -23.61 9.10 8.28
N ASN A 251 -24.41 8.27 8.94
CA ASN A 251 -24.00 7.47 10.10
C ASN A 251 -22.95 6.38 9.79
N LEU A 252 -22.66 6.11 8.51
CA LEU A 252 -21.64 5.15 8.08
C LEU A 252 -20.29 5.83 7.76
N VAL A 253 -20.26 7.16 7.71
CA VAL A 253 -19.03 7.92 7.58
C VAL A 253 -18.25 7.79 8.88
N SER A 254 -16.97 7.45 8.78
CA SER A 254 -16.09 7.23 9.92
C SER A 254 -14.70 7.67 9.54
N ILE A 255 -14.32 8.86 10.03
CA ILE A 255 -13.03 9.48 9.78
C ILE A 255 -12.15 9.29 11.02
N LYS A 256 -10.93 8.79 10.82
CA LYS A 256 -9.99 8.51 11.92
C LYS A 256 -9.76 9.79 12.75
N GLY A 257 -9.92 9.68 14.06
CA GLY A 257 -9.71 10.80 14.99
C GLY A 257 -10.88 11.77 15.11
N ILE A 258 -12.03 11.49 14.46
CA ILE A 258 -13.24 12.32 14.56
C ILE A 258 -14.40 11.43 15.04
N GLU A 259 -14.83 11.61 16.29
CA GLU A 259 -15.87 10.77 16.90
C GLU A 259 -17.29 11.19 16.51
N ASN A 260 -17.55 12.50 16.42
CA ASN A 260 -18.85 13.05 16.07
C ASN A 260 -18.70 14.02 14.91
N ILE A 261 -19.13 13.59 13.72
CA ILE A 261 -19.15 14.43 12.52
C ILE A 261 -20.45 15.23 12.51
N ASP A 262 -20.34 16.56 12.59
CA ASP A 262 -21.47 17.45 12.41
C ASP A 262 -21.67 17.74 10.92
N PHE A 263 -22.73 17.17 10.35
CA PHE A 263 -23.12 17.41 8.96
C PHE A 263 -24.01 18.66 8.80
N SER A 264 -24.24 19.44 9.84
CA SER A 264 -25.03 20.68 9.73
C SER A 264 -24.20 21.84 9.18
N GLY A 265 -24.87 22.82 8.56
CA GLY A 265 -24.23 24.07 8.13
C GLY A 265 -23.36 23.98 6.87
N TRP A 266 -23.19 22.80 6.26
CA TRP A 266 -22.44 22.63 5.01
C TRP A 266 -22.94 23.52 3.87
N GLU A 267 -24.25 23.77 3.82
CA GLU A 267 -24.93 24.61 2.81
C GLU A 267 -24.50 26.08 2.88
N LYS A 268 -24.02 26.51 4.04
CA LYS A 268 -23.58 27.87 4.36
C LYS A 268 -22.06 27.95 4.52
N ALA A 269 -21.37 26.81 4.48
CA ALA A 269 -19.93 26.78 4.46
C ALA A 269 -19.45 27.47 3.17
N GLY A 270 -18.51 28.41 3.30
CA GLY A 270 -17.92 29.03 2.13
C GLY A 270 -17.10 28.02 1.33
N ASP A 271 -16.98 28.23 0.03
CA ASP A 271 -16.09 27.43 -0.81
C ASP A 271 -14.67 27.48 -0.24
N ILE A 272 -14.12 26.30 0.08
CA ILE A 272 -12.73 26.17 0.50
C ILE A 272 -11.88 26.36 -0.74
N THR A 273 -11.27 27.53 -0.87
CA THR A 273 -10.26 27.77 -1.91
C THR A 273 -8.94 27.16 -1.42
N ILE A 274 -8.56 26.00 -1.97
CA ILE A 274 -7.23 25.42 -1.75
C ILE A 274 -6.21 26.41 -2.31
N LYS A 275 -5.41 27.03 -1.44
CA LYS A 275 -4.40 28.02 -1.89
C LYS A 275 -3.26 27.29 -2.58
N SER A 276 -2.61 27.95 -3.55
CA SER A 276 -1.43 27.42 -4.23
C SER A 276 -0.26 27.06 -3.30
N GLU A 277 -0.24 27.60 -2.08
CA GLU A 277 0.74 27.34 -1.02
C GLU A 277 0.40 26.12 -0.16
N GLU A 278 -0.85 25.63 -0.20
CA GLU A 278 -1.31 24.38 0.45
C GLU A 278 -1.15 23.16 -0.47
N LEU A 279 -0.61 23.35 -1.68
CA LEU A 279 -0.32 22.25 -2.58
C LEU A 279 0.81 21.42 -2.00
N VAL A 280 0.62 20.10 -1.97
CA VAL A 280 1.68 19.17 -1.56
C VAL A 280 2.86 19.40 -2.51
N ASP A 281 4.01 19.79 -1.95
CA ASP A 281 5.25 19.99 -2.69
C ASP A 281 5.58 18.72 -3.48
N ARG A 282 6.28 18.86 -4.61
CA ARG A 282 6.48 17.83 -5.64
C ARG A 282 7.04 16.51 -5.10
N LEU A 283 6.21 15.64 -4.51
CA LEU A 283 6.62 14.32 -4.00
C LEU A 283 8.00 14.35 -3.31
N CYS A 284 8.30 15.44 -2.61
CA CYS A 284 9.45 15.58 -1.71
C CYS A 284 9.01 15.07 -0.34
N ASP A 285 8.38 13.90 -0.31
CA ASP A 285 8.49 13.08 0.87
C ASP A 285 9.94 12.61 0.90
N GLU A 286 10.80 13.43 1.49
CA GLU A 286 11.77 12.90 2.44
C GLU A 286 11.00 12.25 3.61
N GLU A 287 10.10 11.29 3.32
CA GLU A 287 9.95 10.14 4.19
C GLU A 287 11.30 9.43 4.13
N GLU A 288 12.27 9.99 4.85
CA GLU A 288 13.15 9.15 5.63
C GLU A 288 12.20 8.19 6.34
N LEU A 289 12.23 6.92 5.90
CA LEU A 289 11.55 5.83 6.61
C LEU A 289 12.15 5.79 8.01
N SER A 290 11.62 6.63 8.89
CA SER A 290 11.64 6.42 10.31
C SER A 290 10.79 5.17 10.54
N PHE A 291 11.44 4.01 10.49
CA PHE A 291 10.94 2.81 11.13
C PHE A 291 10.95 3.07 12.63
N GLY A 292 9.96 3.83 13.11
CA GLY A 292 9.68 3.97 14.52
C GLY A 292 9.15 2.65 15.07
N PRO A 293 9.37 2.35 16.35
CA PRO A 293 9.01 1.09 17.01
C PRO A 293 7.49 0.87 17.20
N ASP A 294 6.65 1.58 16.44
CA ASP A 294 5.19 1.59 16.57
C ASP A 294 4.48 0.66 15.56
N GLU A 295 5.19 -0.32 14.99
CA GLU A 295 4.53 -1.52 14.45
C GLU A 295 4.00 -2.33 15.65
N GLU A 296 2.70 -2.24 15.92
CA GLU A 296 2.04 -3.21 16.81
C GLU A 296 2.44 -4.62 16.37
N PHE A 297 3.22 -5.31 17.20
CA PHE A 297 3.64 -6.70 16.98
C PHE A 297 2.39 -7.58 16.97
N ASP A 298 1.86 -7.86 15.79
CA ASP A 298 0.73 -8.78 15.61
C ASP A 298 1.21 -10.23 15.33
N GLU A 299 0.27 -11.18 15.38
CA GLU A 299 0.56 -12.61 15.16
C GLU A 299 1.09 -12.89 13.74
N ASP A 300 0.70 -12.07 12.76
CA ASP A 300 1.12 -12.21 11.36
C ASP A 300 2.60 -11.83 11.18
N ILE A 301 3.06 -10.77 11.87
CA ILE A 301 4.47 -10.37 11.93
C ILE A 301 5.31 -11.46 12.61
N LEU A 302 4.83 -12.01 13.72
CA LEU A 302 5.49 -13.13 14.42
C LEU A 302 5.61 -14.36 13.52
N LEU A 303 4.53 -14.74 12.84
CA LEU A 303 4.51 -15.88 11.94
C LEU A 303 5.43 -15.66 10.74
N HIS A 304 5.44 -14.44 10.19
CA HIS A 304 6.35 -14.03 9.12
C HIS A 304 7.82 -14.16 9.56
N ALA A 305 8.16 -13.68 10.75
CA ALA A 305 9.52 -13.78 11.29
C ALA A 305 9.96 -15.24 11.51
N LEU A 306 9.13 -16.07 12.14
CA LEU A 306 9.43 -17.48 12.40
C LEU A 306 9.64 -18.28 11.09
N ARG A 307 8.85 -18.01 10.05
CA ARG A 307 8.98 -18.67 8.74
C ARG A 307 10.30 -18.35 8.04
N ARG A 308 10.94 -17.22 8.35
CA ARG A 308 12.23 -16.82 7.74
C ARG A 308 13.45 -17.44 8.42
N LEU A 309 13.30 -17.96 9.64
CA LEU A 309 14.39 -18.63 10.35
C LEU A 309 14.75 -19.98 9.72
N LYS A 310 16.04 -20.32 9.73
CA LYS A 310 16.53 -21.66 9.34
C LYS A 310 16.16 -22.69 10.41
N VAL A 311 16.00 -23.95 10.01
CA VAL A 311 15.65 -25.05 10.94
C VAL A 311 16.57 -25.10 12.17
N PRO A 312 17.91 -24.93 12.08
CA PRO A 312 18.76 -24.89 13.27
C PRO A 312 18.45 -23.71 14.22
N GLN A 313 18.06 -22.54 13.67
CA GLN A 313 17.68 -21.37 14.48
C GLN A 313 16.35 -21.61 15.19
N LEU A 314 15.36 -22.20 14.49
CA LEU A 314 14.08 -22.61 15.09
C LEU A 314 14.26 -23.66 16.18
N GLN A 315 15.15 -24.63 15.98
CA GLN A 315 15.47 -25.65 17.00
C GLN A 315 16.14 -25.04 18.23
N LYS A 316 17.05 -24.08 18.03
CA LYS A 316 17.70 -23.36 19.12
C LYS A 316 16.69 -22.51 19.89
N MET A 317 15.79 -21.81 19.20
CA MET A 317 14.70 -21.05 19.80
C MET A 317 13.68 -21.94 20.54
N ALA A 318 13.36 -23.11 19.99
CA ALA A 318 12.54 -24.12 20.68
C ALA A 318 13.22 -24.63 21.95
N THR A 319 14.54 -24.86 21.91
CA THR A 319 15.32 -25.27 23.10
C THR A 319 15.27 -24.21 24.20
N LEU A 320 15.47 -22.94 23.84
CA LEU A 320 15.44 -21.82 24.79
C LEU A 320 14.07 -21.65 25.45
N ASN A 321 12.99 -21.90 24.70
CA ASN A 321 11.61 -21.89 25.23
C ASN A 321 11.18 -23.25 25.82
N LYS A 322 12.12 -24.18 26.06
CA LYS A 322 11.86 -25.52 26.63
C LYS A 322 10.86 -26.36 25.83
N LEU A 323 10.77 -26.13 24.52
CA LEU A 323 9.93 -26.87 23.57
C LEU A 323 10.72 -28.00 22.88
N SER A 324 9.99 -28.99 22.34
CA SER A 324 10.59 -30.05 21.52
C SER A 324 11.23 -29.49 20.25
N THR A 325 12.43 -29.98 19.90
CA THR A 325 13.21 -29.56 18.72
C THR A 325 13.07 -30.51 17.52
N LYS A 326 12.35 -31.61 17.69
CA LYS A 326 12.11 -32.62 16.64
C LYS A 326 10.97 -32.18 15.74
N GLY A 327 11.06 -32.45 14.43
CA GLY A 327 9.97 -32.22 13.49
C GLY A 327 10.37 -31.41 12.26
N LYS A 328 9.42 -31.24 11.33
CA LYS A 328 9.60 -30.40 10.13
C LYS A 328 9.56 -28.91 10.49
N LYS A 329 10.07 -28.06 9.60
CA LYS A 329 10.13 -26.59 9.80
C LYS A 329 8.78 -26.01 10.22
N GLU A 330 7.69 -26.36 9.51
CA GLU A 330 6.34 -25.89 9.82
C GLU A 330 5.86 -26.30 11.21
N GLU A 331 6.18 -27.53 11.65
CA GLU A 331 5.80 -28.00 12.99
C GLU A 331 6.57 -27.25 14.09
N LEU A 332 7.80 -26.79 13.82
CA LEU A 332 8.58 -25.96 14.75
C LEU A 332 8.06 -24.53 14.81
N VAL A 333 7.71 -23.96 13.65
CA VAL A 333 7.08 -22.64 13.54
C VAL A 333 5.75 -22.62 14.29
N ASP A 334 4.87 -23.60 14.07
CA ASP A 334 3.57 -23.70 14.74
C ASP A 334 3.67 -23.86 16.26
N ARG A 335 4.70 -24.56 16.75
CA ARG A 335 4.95 -24.71 18.18
C ARG A 335 5.44 -23.41 18.81
N LEU A 336 6.36 -22.72 18.14
CA LEU A 336 6.88 -21.44 18.60
C LEU A 336 5.80 -20.36 18.54
N ARG A 337 4.99 -20.30 17.49
CA ARG A 337 3.83 -19.41 17.39
C ARG A 337 2.92 -19.56 18.61
N ARG A 338 2.45 -20.79 18.85
CA ARG A 338 1.56 -21.10 19.99
C ARG A 338 2.16 -20.80 21.36
N CYS A 339 3.48 -20.90 21.51
CA CYS A 339 4.16 -20.62 22.77
C CYS A 339 4.37 -19.11 23.00
N LEU A 340 4.50 -18.33 21.93
CA LEU A 340 4.82 -16.91 21.98
C LEU A 340 3.57 -16.01 21.94
N THR A 341 2.40 -16.56 21.60
CA THR A 341 1.09 -15.90 21.73
C THR A 341 0.39 -16.35 23.03
N ILE A 342 0.14 -15.46 23.99
CA ILE A 342 -0.73 -15.76 25.16
C ILE A 342 -2.16 -15.34 24.82
N ILE A 343 -3.11 -16.24 25.03
CA ILE A 343 -4.55 -15.93 24.98
C ILE A 343 -5.00 -15.74 26.44
N GLU A 344 -5.38 -14.52 26.83
CA GLU A 344 -6.16 -14.29 28.05
C GLU A 344 -7.60 -13.93 27.67
N THR A 345 -8.57 -14.73 28.14
CA THR A 345 -9.99 -14.40 28.01
C THR A 345 -10.43 -13.55 29.20
N VAL A 346 -10.72 -12.27 28.97
CA VAL A 346 -11.46 -11.40 29.90
C VAL A 346 -12.77 -11.02 29.23
N GLY A 347 -13.84 -11.77 29.53
CA GLY A 347 -15.17 -11.57 28.93
C GLY A 347 -15.32 -12.05 27.49
N ASP A 348 -16.36 -11.59 26.78
CA ASP A 348 -16.70 -11.93 25.38
C ASP A 348 -15.73 -11.31 24.34
N SER A 349 -14.63 -10.71 24.79
CA SER A 349 -13.55 -10.18 23.96
C SER A 349 -12.29 -11.04 24.11
N ILE A 350 -11.73 -11.49 22.98
CA ILE A 350 -10.43 -12.15 22.93
C ILE A 350 -9.36 -11.07 22.83
N THR A 351 -8.53 -10.94 23.86
CA THR A 351 -7.35 -10.07 23.84
C THR A 351 -6.11 -10.96 23.80
N VAL A 352 -5.27 -10.81 22.77
CA VAL A 352 -4.00 -11.54 22.64
C VAL A 352 -2.91 -10.68 23.28
N GLN A 353 -2.27 -11.17 24.34
CA GLN A 353 -1.04 -10.57 24.85
C GLN A 353 0.13 -11.45 24.46
N ILE A 354 1.15 -10.85 23.86
CA ILE A 354 2.42 -11.54 23.60
C ILE A 354 3.18 -11.52 24.92
N GLY A 355 3.46 -12.68 25.51
CA GLY A 355 4.32 -12.76 26.69
C GLY A 355 5.67 -12.17 26.32
N ALA A 356 6.18 -11.22 27.12
CA ALA A 356 7.45 -10.58 26.87
C ALA A 356 8.51 -11.66 26.62
N PRO A 357 9.09 -11.77 25.41
CA PRO A 357 10.29 -12.56 25.24
C PRO A 357 11.36 -11.91 26.11
N GLU A 358 12.26 -12.67 26.74
CA GLU A 358 13.49 -12.14 27.36
C GLU A 358 14.45 -11.49 26.33
N VAL A 359 13.93 -11.04 25.19
CA VAL A 359 14.65 -10.58 24.00
C VAL A 359 13.88 -9.40 23.40
N VAL A 360 14.00 -8.23 24.03
CA VAL A 360 13.75 -6.94 23.40
C VAL A 360 14.94 -6.05 23.71
N ALA A 361 15.68 -5.64 22.69
CA ALA A 361 16.53 -4.47 22.75
C ALA A 361 16.46 -3.77 21.38
N ILE A 362 15.85 -2.59 21.41
CA ILE A 362 16.08 -1.48 20.48
C ILE A 362 17.32 -0.78 21.05
N ASP A 363 18.36 -0.54 20.24
CA ASP A 363 19.48 0.31 20.67
C ASP A 363 19.21 1.73 20.14
N ASP A 364 19.16 2.68 21.06
CA ASP A 364 19.05 4.12 20.77
C ASP A 364 20.39 4.59 20.19
N ASP A 365 20.36 5.11 18.96
CA ASP A 365 21.52 5.79 18.36
C ASP A 365 21.82 7.10 19.11
N ASN A 366 22.65 6.98 20.14
CA ASN A 366 23.25 8.10 20.84
C ASN A 366 24.40 8.67 19.99
N TYR A 367 24.08 9.57 19.06
CA TYR A 367 25.08 10.37 18.33
C TYR A 367 25.73 11.41 19.25
N GLY A 368 26.76 10.98 19.98
CA GLY A 368 27.73 11.87 20.63
C GLY A 368 28.82 12.29 19.64
N TRP A 369 28.85 13.59 19.32
CA TRP A 369 29.90 14.23 18.53
C TRP A 369 31.26 14.20 19.25
N SER A 370 32.32 13.91 18.49
CA SER A 370 33.67 14.43 18.73
C SER A 370 34.26 14.92 17.42
#